data_AF-A0A316HYS7-F1
#
_entry.id   AF-A0A316HYS7-F1
#
_cell.length_a   1.000
_cell.length_b   1.000
_cell.length_c   1.000
_cell.angle_alpha   90.00
_cell.angle_beta   90.00
_cell.angle_gamma   90.00
#
_symmetry.space_group_name_H-M   'P 1'
#
loop_
_entity.id
_entity.type
_entity.pdbx_description
1 polymer ?
#
loop_
_entity_poly.entity_id
_entity_poly.type
_entity_poly.pdbx_seq_one_letter_code
_entity_poly.pdbx_strand_id
1 'polypeptide(L)'
;MAPQLWELKNADDFVKMVGSPHKGVYDERVTFGDIKIDGPLASVWAPYKFYLDDKYSHCGVDVFQLMKTKEGWKIIYIVDTRRKDNCPE
;
A
#
# COMPACT_ATOMS: atom_id res chain seq x y z
N MET A 1 14.82 -24.23 -5.64
CA MET A 1 14.76 -22.88 -5.05
C MET A 1 14.26 -21.94 -6.12
N ALA A 2 12.93 -21.81 -6.29
CA ALA A 2 12.38 -20.75 -7.11
C ALA A 2 12.40 -19.46 -6.25
N PRO A 3 12.84 -18.32 -6.78
CA PRO A 3 12.71 -17.05 -6.07
C PRO A 3 11.23 -16.82 -5.81
N GLN A 4 10.90 -16.30 -4.63
CA GLN A 4 9.54 -15.92 -4.25
C GLN A 4 9.00 -14.96 -5.31
N LEU A 5 8.21 -15.49 -6.26
CA LEU A 5 7.44 -14.68 -7.19
C LEU A 5 6.44 -13.94 -6.31
N TRP A 6 6.60 -12.62 -6.23
CA TRP A 6 5.64 -11.68 -5.68
C TRP A 6 4.23 -12.10 -6.15
N GLU A 7 3.35 -12.46 -5.22
CA GLU A 7 1.99 -12.83 -5.56
C GLU A 7 1.25 -11.58 -6.05
N LEU A 8 1.01 -11.53 -7.37
CA LEU A 8 0.03 -10.61 -7.96
C LEU A 8 -1.35 -10.96 -7.42
N LYS A 9 -1.78 -10.22 -6.40
CA LYS A 9 -3.17 -10.28 -5.93
C LYS A 9 -4.01 -9.33 -6.77
N ASN A 10 -5.17 -9.79 -7.22
CA ASN A 10 -6.15 -8.92 -7.87
C ASN A 10 -6.89 -8.07 -6.83
N ALA A 11 -7.68 -7.11 -7.31
CA ALA A 11 -8.41 -6.19 -6.44
C ALA A 11 -9.39 -6.90 -5.48
N ASP A 12 -10.06 -7.96 -5.93
CA ASP A 12 -11.05 -8.68 -5.10
C ASP A 12 -10.37 -9.41 -3.93
N ASP A 13 -9.21 -10.03 -4.18
CA ASP A 13 -8.42 -10.67 -3.13
C ASP A 13 -7.90 -9.65 -2.11
N PHE A 14 -7.49 -8.46 -2.57
CA PHE A 14 -7.09 -7.38 -1.69
C PHE A 14 -8.26 -6.88 -0.83
N VAL A 15 -9.41 -6.58 -1.45
CA VAL A 15 -10.63 -6.12 -0.76
C VAL A 15 -11.08 -7.16 0.27
N LYS A 16 -11.05 -8.44 -0.08
CA LYS A 16 -11.36 -9.52 0.85
C LYS A 16 -10.39 -9.58 2.01
N MET A 17 -9.09 -9.41 1.76
CA MET A 17 -8.07 -9.43 2.81
C MET A 17 -8.25 -8.29 3.83
N VAL A 18 -8.48 -7.06 3.36
CA VAL A 18 -8.64 -5.89 4.24
C VAL A 18 -10.03 -5.77 4.86
N GLY A 19 -11.06 -6.30 4.18
CA GLY A 19 -12.45 -6.20 4.62
C GLY A 19 -12.95 -7.38 5.46
N SER A 20 -12.20 -8.48 5.54
CA SER A 20 -12.59 -9.63 6.38
C SER A 20 -12.39 -9.32 7.86
N PRO A 21 -13.30 -9.74 8.75
CA PRO A 21 -13.14 -9.54 10.19
C PRO A 21 -11.82 -10.13 10.71
N HIS A 22 -11.08 -9.32 11.47
CA HIS A 22 -9.83 -9.69 12.11
C HIS A 22 -9.87 -9.32 13.61
N LYS A 23 -9.09 -10.03 14.44
CA LYS A 23 -9.14 -9.89 15.90
C LYS A 23 -8.58 -8.56 16.42
N GLY A 24 -7.56 -8.03 15.76
CA GLY A 24 -6.92 -6.75 16.12
C GLY A 24 -7.20 -5.71 15.04
N VAL A 25 -7.00 -4.44 15.37
CA VAL A 25 -7.15 -3.32 14.43
C VAL A 25 -5.89 -3.25 13.55
N TYR A 26 -6.08 -3.21 12.24
CA TYR A 26 -5.00 -2.90 11.31
C TYR A 26 -4.88 -1.39 11.20
N ASP A 27 -3.76 -0.84 11.68
CA ASP A 27 -3.48 0.60 11.66
C ASP A 27 -2.20 0.85 10.85
N GLU A 28 -2.41 1.22 9.58
CA GLU A 28 -1.34 1.61 8.67
C GLU A 28 -1.19 3.13 8.66
N ARG A 29 -0.10 3.60 9.24
CA ARG A 29 0.21 5.03 9.38
C ARG A 29 1.11 5.44 8.23
N VAL A 30 0.50 6.08 7.25
CA VAL A 30 1.14 6.48 6.00
C VAL A 30 1.68 7.91 6.08
N THR A 31 2.89 8.11 5.57
CA THR A 31 3.46 9.43 5.25
C THR A 31 3.46 9.57 3.73
N PHE A 32 2.95 10.69 3.22
CA PHE A 32 3.00 10.98 1.79
C PHE A 32 4.29 11.70 1.45
N GLY A 33 5.15 11.04 0.68
CA GLY A 33 6.40 11.58 0.16
C GLY A 33 6.21 12.14 -1.26
N ASP A 34 7.00 11.62 -2.19
CA ASP A 34 7.00 12.08 -3.58
C ASP A 34 5.68 11.78 -4.31
N ILE A 35 5.11 12.81 -4.92
CA ILE A 35 3.94 12.71 -5.79
C ILE A 35 4.33 13.20 -7.17
N LYS A 36 4.31 12.30 -8.15
CA LYS A 36 4.60 12.60 -9.56
C LYS A 36 3.30 12.59 -10.35
N ILE A 37 3.05 13.64 -11.12
CA ILE A 37 1.82 13.80 -11.91
C ILE A 37 2.20 14.13 -13.34
N ASP A 38 1.63 13.39 -14.29
CA ASP A 38 1.68 13.68 -15.73
C ASP A 38 0.28 13.57 -16.32
N GLY A 39 -0.36 14.72 -16.57
CA GLY A 39 -1.73 14.79 -17.06
C GLY A 39 -2.71 13.99 -16.18
N PRO A 40 -3.37 12.94 -16.71
CA PRO A 40 -4.30 12.12 -15.96
C PRO A 40 -3.63 10.98 -15.17
N LEU A 41 -2.31 10.80 -15.24
CA LEU A 41 -1.57 9.76 -14.51
C LEU A 41 -0.89 10.36 -13.28
N ALA A 42 -0.93 9.66 -12.15
CA ALA A 42 -0.16 10.01 -10.96
C ALA A 42 0.47 8.78 -10.30
N SER A 43 1.65 8.97 -9.72
CA SER A 43 2.32 8.00 -8.85
C SER A 43 2.61 8.64 -7.50
N VAL A 44 2.22 7.95 -6.43
CA VAL A 44 2.42 8.40 -5.05
C VAL A 44 3.34 7.41 -4.36
N TRP A 45 4.48 7.89 -3.86
CA TRP A 45 5.42 7.15 -3.03
C TRP A 45 5.09 7.40 -1.56
N ALA A 46 4.62 6.36 -0.86
CA ALA A 46 4.03 6.51 0.46
C ALA A 46 4.68 5.55 1.47
N PRO A 47 5.75 5.97 2.17
CA PRO A 47 6.27 5.26 3.33
C PRO A 47 5.19 5.01 4.38
N TYR A 48 5.17 3.83 4.99
CA TYR A 48 4.22 3.50 6.04
C TYR A 48 4.88 2.78 7.24
N LYS A 49 4.21 2.89 8.39
CA LYS A 49 4.42 2.01 9.55
C LYS A 49 3.12 1.32 9.90
N PHE A 50 3.16 0.00 10.02
CA PHE A 50 2.00 -0.82 10.31
C PHE A 50 2.00 -1.28 11.77
N TYR A 51 0.83 -1.12 12.39
CA TYR A 51 0.53 -1.53 13.74
C TYR A 51 -0.64 -2.52 13.74
N LEU A 52 -0.54 -3.55 14.57
CA LEU A 52 -1.66 -4.41 14.93
C LEU A 52 -2.09 -4.01 16.34
N ASP A 53 -3.27 -3.41 16.44
CA ASP A 53 -3.65 -2.59 17.59
C ASP A 53 -2.59 -1.49 17.81
N ASP A 54 -2.03 -1.39 19.01
CA ASP A 54 -0.95 -0.43 19.30
C ASP A 54 0.46 -1.02 19.12
N LYS A 55 0.57 -2.27 18.65
CA LYS A 55 1.86 -2.96 18.54
C LYS A 55 2.45 -2.82 17.15
N TYR A 56 3.63 -2.21 17.07
CA TYR A 56 4.41 -2.14 15.83
C TYR A 56 4.68 -3.54 15.27
N SER A 57 4.47 -3.70 13.97
CA SER A 57 4.63 -4.97 13.26
C SER A 57 5.74 -4.90 12.22
N HIS A 58 5.66 -3.93 11.30
CA HIS A 58 6.57 -3.76 10.17
C HIS A 58 6.36 -2.38 9.54
N CYS A 59 7.20 -2.06 8.56
CA CYS A 59 7.11 -0.85 7.77
C CYS A 59 7.40 -1.16 6.30
N GLY A 60 7.21 -0.17 5.45
CA GLY A 60 7.33 -0.35 4.02
C GLY A 60 7.10 0.93 3.24
N VAL A 61 6.91 0.75 1.95
CA VAL A 61 6.48 1.79 1.03
C VAL A 61 5.35 1.20 0.22
N ASP A 62 4.24 1.92 0.13
CA ASP A 62 3.22 1.70 -0.86
C ASP A 62 3.45 2.64 -2.05
N VAL A 63 3.35 2.08 -3.24
CA VAL A 63 3.32 2.85 -4.48
C VAL A 63 1.92 2.76 -5.04
N PHE A 64 1.19 3.86 -4.94
CA PHE A 64 -0.12 4.00 -5.58
C PHE A 64 0.06 4.54 -6.98
N GLN A 65 -0.50 3.84 -7.97
CA GLN A 65 -0.69 4.38 -9.31
C GLN A 65 -2.15 4.82 -9.43
N LEU A 66 -2.35 6.04 -9.90
CA LEU A 66 -3.68 6.64 -10.03
C LEU A 66 -3.94 7.12 -11.45
N MET A 67 -5.19 7.00 -11.87
CA MET A 67 -5.71 7.61 -13.09
C MET A 67 -6.83 8.60 -12.74
N LYS A 68 -6.83 9.78 -13.35
CA LYS A 68 -7.87 10.79 -13.18
C LYS A 68 -9.06 10.48 -14.11
N THR A 69 -10.23 10.26 -13.53
CA THR A 69 -11.50 10.08 -14.24
C THR A 69 -12.37 11.33 -14.10
N LYS A 70 -13.57 11.33 -14.71
CA LYS A 70 -14.55 12.41 -14.53
C LYS A 70 -15.03 12.54 -13.09
N GLU A 71 -15.00 11.44 -12.35
CA GLU A 71 -15.39 11.32 -10.94
C GLU A 71 -14.22 11.57 -9.97
N GLY A 72 -13.03 11.91 -10.48
CA GLY A 72 -11.83 12.20 -9.69
C GLY A 72 -10.72 11.15 -9.84
N TRP A 73 -9.72 11.20 -8.97
CA TRP A 73 -8.60 10.25 -8.99
C TRP A 73 -9.05 8.86 -8.51
N LYS A 74 -8.63 7.82 -9.22
CA LYS A 74 -8.87 6.41 -8.87
C LYS A 74 -7.55 5.67 -8.80
N ILE A 75 -7.40 4.80 -7.80
CA ILE A 75 -6.26 3.88 -7.71
C ILE A 75 -6.45 2.79 -8.77
N ILE A 76 -5.48 2.63 -9.65
CA ILE A 76 -5.47 1.61 -10.70
C ILE A 76 -4.51 0.46 -10.40
N TYR A 77 -3.51 0.69 -9.54
CA TYR A 77 -2.56 -0.32 -9.12
C TYR A 77 -1.91 0.07 -7.80
N ILE A 78 -1.59 -0.94 -6.98
CA ILE A 78 -0.84 -0.80 -5.73
C ILE A 78 0.26 -1.85 -5.76
N VAL A 79 1.48 -1.44 -5.39
CA VAL A 79 2.56 -2.36 -5.06
C VAL A 79 3.22 -1.89 -3.78
N ASP A 80 3.47 -2.82 -2.87
CA ASP A 80 4.07 -2.53 -1.58
C ASP A 80 5.41 -3.25 -1.40
N THR A 81 6.24 -2.69 -0.51
CA THR A 81 7.36 -3.40 0.09
C THR A 81 7.09 -3.62 1.56
N ARG A 82 7.69 -4.67 2.15
CA ARG A 82 7.52 -5.00 3.56
C ARG A 82 8.85 -5.34 4.23
N ARG A 83 9.16 -4.71 5.36
CA ARG A 83 10.39 -4.94 6.14
C ARG A 83 10.14 -4.75 7.64
N LYS A 84 10.89 -5.46 8.49
CA LYS A 84 10.73 -5.37 9.96
C LYS A 84 11.54 -4.23 10.58
N ASP A 85 12.66 -3.89 9.94
CA ASP A 85 13.65 -2.90 10.34
C ASP A 85 14.05 -2.01 9.15
N ASN A 86 14.95 -1.04 9.39
CA ASN A 86 15.42 -0.09 8.36
C ASN A 86 14.26 0.57 7.60
N CYS A 87 13.31 1.12 8.36
CA CYS A 87 12.14 1.74 7.80
C CYS A 87 12.52 2.94 6.94
N PRO A 88 11.88 3.10 5.77
CA PRO A 88 12.00 4.33 5.00
C PRO A 88 11.49 5.50 5.85
N GLU A 89 12.24 6.60 5.84
CA GLU A 89 11.88 7.87 6.48
C GLU A 89 11.07 8.76 5.54
#